data_AF-A0AAP8N7V7-F1
#
_entry.id   AF-A0AAP8N7V7-F1
#
_cell.length_a   1.000
_cell.length_b   1.000
_cell.length_c   1.000
_cell.angle_alpha   90.00
_cell.angle_beta   90.00
_cell.angle_gamma   90.00
#
_symmetry.space_group_name_H-M   'P 1'
#
loop_
_entity.id
_entity.type
_entity.pdbx_description
1 polymer ?
#
loop_
_entity_poly.entity_id
_entity_poly.type
_entity_poly.pdbx_seq_one_letter_code
_entity_poly.pdbx_strand_id
1 'polypeptide(L)'
;HTGTRNIEAYNELIRQNNNMMDAKQPLLPFIVVIVDELADLMMVASSDVEDSITRLAQMARAAGIHLIIATQRPSVDVITGVIKANIPSRIAFSVSSQT
;
A
#
# COMPACT_ATOMS: atom_id res chain seq x y z
N HIS A 1 23.55 5.81 4.57
CA HIS A 1 22.57 4.94 3.88
C HIS A 1 23.02 3.49 4.01
N THR A 2 22.14 2.55 4.37
CA THR A 2 22.48 1.13 4.63
C THR A 2 22.75 0.28 3.38
N GLY A 3 22.47 0.79 2.18
CA GLY A 3 22.68 0.07 0.91
C GLY A 3 21.69 -1.07 0.64
N THR A 4 20.73 -1.30 1.54
CA THR A 4 19.73 -2.36 1.47
C THR A 4 18.59 -1.98 0.51
N ARG A 5 18.12 -2.96 -0.29
CA ARG A 5 17.15 -2.73 -1.36
C ARG A 5 15.68 -2.84 -0.94
N ASN A 6 15.39 -3.46 0.20
CA ASN A 6 14.04 -3.63 0.73
C ASN A 6 14.05 -3.75 2.26
N ILE A 7 12.87 -3.71 2.87
CA ILE A 7 12.66 -3.79 4.32
C ILE A 7 13.17 -5.11 4.90
N GLU A 8 13.05 -6.22 4.18
CA GLU A 8 13.52 -7.52 4.64
C GLU A 8 15.04 -7.52 4.79
N ALA A 9 15.76 -7.07 3.77
CA ALA A 9 17.22 -6.96 3.79
C ALA A 9 17.69 -5.95 4.85
N TYR A 10 16.95 -4.85 5.03
CA TYR A 10 17.22 -3.91 6.11
C TYR A 10 17.09 -4.57 7.48
N ASN A 11 15.97 -5.25 7.74
CA ASN A 11 15.73 -5.90 9.03
C ASN A 11 16.73 -7.02 9.31
N GLU A 12 17.14 -7.77 8.28
CA GLU A 12 18.17 -8.79 8.42
C GLU A 12 19.52 -8.20 8.80
N LEU A 13 19.93 -7.09 8.16
CA LEU A 13 21.14 -6.35 8.54
C LEU A 13 21.09 -5.88 10.00
N ILE A 14 19.96 -5.32 10.43
CA ILE A 14 19.78 -4.87 11.82
C ILE A 14 19.85 -6.05 12.80
N ARG A 15 19.26 -7.20 12.49
CA ARG A 15 19.37 -8.42 13.32
C ARG A 15 20.82 -8.85 13.48
N GLN A 16 21.58 -8.88 12.39
CA GLN A 16 23.00 -9.27 12.42
C GLN A 16 23.82 -8.28 13.27
N ASN A 17 23.61 -6.98 13.10
CA ASN A 17 24.30 -5.95 13.88
C ASN A 17 23.99 -6.03 15.37
N ASN A 18 22.71 -6.23 15.72
CA ASN A 18 22.30 -6.39 17.12
C ASN A 18 22.97 -7.61 17.77
N ASN A 19 23.13 -8.71 17.03
CA ASN A 19 23.80 -9.91 17.54
C ASN A 19 25.32 -9.74 17.69
N MET A 20 25.98 -9.00 16.78
CA MET A 20 27.44 -8.83 16.78
C MET A 20 27.94 -7.77 17.75
N MET A 21 27.19 -6.67 17.94
CA MET A 21 27.67 -5.48 18.64
C MET A 21 26.95 -5.22 19.98
N ASP A 22 26.15 -6.18 20.46
CA ASP A 22 25.21 -6.01 21.60
C ASP A 22 24.37 -4.72 21.48
N ALA A 23 24.02 -4.39 20.24
CA ALA A 23 23.19 -3.25 19.91
C ALA A 23 21.70 -3.62 20.04
N LYS A 24 20.85 -2.63 20.31
CA LYS A 24 19.38 -2.80 20.37
C LYS A 24 18.68 -1.89 19.38
N GLN A 25 19.10 -1.94 18.12
CA GLN A 25 18.42 -1.19 17.07
C GLN A 25 17.06 -1.82 16.75
N PRO A 26 15.98 -1.03 16.67
CA PRO A 26 14.65 -1.55 16.36
C PRO A 26 14.55 -2.00 14.91
N LEU A 27 13.77 -3.07 14.67
CA LEU A 27 13.38 -3.50 13.33
C LEU A 27 12.27 -2.58 12.80
N LEU A 28 12.23 -2.40 11.48
CA LEU A 28 11.13 -1.71 10.82
C LEU A 28 9.95 -2.69 10.65
N PRO A 29 8.74 -2.33 11.08
CA PRO A 29 7.56 -3.14 10.85
C PRO A 29 7.07 -2.99 9.41
N PHE A 30 6.38 -4.01 8.91
CA PHE A 30 5.50 -3.83 7.76
C PHE A 30 4.29 -2.98 8.17
N ILE A 31 3.87 -2.08 7.28
CA ILE A 31 2.70 -1.22 7.50
C ILE A 31 1.62 -1.65 6.52
N VAL A 32 0.41 -1.89 7.03
CA VAL A 32 -0.77 -2.15 6.20
C VAL A 32 -1.74 -1.00 6.40
N VAL A 33 -2.00 -0.27 5.31
CA VAL A 33 -3.00 0.79 5.26
C VAL A 33 -4.28 0.18 4.70
N ILE A 34 -5.39 0.32 5.44
CA ILE A 34 -6.68 -0.22 5.06
C ILE A 34 -7.66 0.94 4.90
N VAL A 35 -8.29 1.01 3.73
CA VAL A 35 -9.37 1.94 3.42
C VAL A 35 -10.62 1.11 3.17
N ASP A 36 -11.62 1.20 4.05
CA ASP A 36 -12.84 0.40 3.97
C ASP A 36 -13.80 0.88 2.87
N GLU A 37 -13.90 2.21 2.68
CA GLU A 37 -14.74 2.80 1.63
C GLU A 37 -13.98 3.91 0.88
N LEU A 38 -13.35 3.53 -0.23
CA LEU A 38 -12.62 4.46 -1.09
C LEU A 38 -13.51 5.56 -1.65
N ALA A 39 -14.77 5.26 -1.96
CA ALA A 39 -15.64 6.20 -2.65
C ALA A 39 -15.93 7.47 -1.83
N ASP A 40 -15.90 7.38 -0.49
CA ASP A 40 -16.06 8.54 0.38
C ASP A 40 -14.87 9.51 0.24
N LEU A 41 -13.65 8.96 0.13
CA LEU A 41 -12.45 9.77 -0.12
C LEU A 41 -12.48 10.36 -1.53
N MET A 42 -12.89 9.57 -2.52
CA MET A 42 -12.98 10.01 -3.91
C MET A 42 -14.04 11.10 -4.13
N MET A 43 -15.11 11.10 -3.33
CA MET A 43 -16.16 12.13 -3.42
C MET A 43 -15.69 13.50 -2.91
N VAL A 44 -14.73 13.53 -1.99
CA VAL A 44 -14.25 14.76 -1.34
C VAL A 44 -12.97 15.28 -1.99
N ALA A 45 -12.04 14.39 -2.35
CA ALA A 45 -10.69 14.75 -2.79
C ALA A 45 -10.10 13.73 -3.79
N SER A 46 -10.81 13.43 -4.88
CA SER A 46 -10.40 12.43 -5.88
C SER A 46 -8.96 12.60 -6.37
N SER A 47 -8.56 13.82 -6.75
CA SER A 47 -7.22 14.08 -7.30
C SER A 47 -6.11 13.73 -6.31
N ASP A 48 -6.22 14.17 -5.05
CA ASP A 48 -5.19 13.94 -4.03
C ASP A 48 -5.12 12.46 -3.63
N VAL A 49 -6.27 11.79 -3.61
CA VAL A 49 -6.39 10.37 -3.31
C VAL A 49 -5.74 9.53 -4.40
N GLU A 50 -6.01 9.80 -5.68
CA GLU A 50 -5.39 9.09 -6.81
C GLU A 50 -3.86 9.26 -6.82
N ASP A 51 -3.40 10.49 -6.62
CA ASP A 51 -1.98 10.81 -6.55
C ASP A 51 -1.28 10.05 -5.42
N SER A 52 -1.92 9.97 -4.26
CA SER A 52 -1.41 9.26 -3.09
C SER A 52 -1.38 7.75 -3.32
N ILE A 53 -2.46 7.18 -3.86
CA ILE A 53 -2.54 5.75 -4.21
C ILE A 53 -1.47 5.39 -5.24
N THR A 54 -1.29 6.21 -6.27
CA THR A 54 -0.30 5.98 -7.33
C THR A 54 1.12 5.98 -6.76
N ARG A 55 1.46 6.99 -5.95
CA ARG A 55 2.78 7.07 -5.30
C ARG A 55 3.05 5.88 -4.39
N LEU A 56 2.07 5.50 -3.56
CA LEU A 56 2.20 4.34 -2.69
C LEU A 56 2.35 3.06 -3.51
N ALA A 57 1.46 2.77 -4.45
CA ALA A 57 1.51 1.56 -5.26
C ALA A 57 2.84 1.37 -5.99
N GLN A 58 3.47 2.46 -6.44
CA GLN A 58 4.75 2.41 -7.16
C GLN A 58 5.97 2.25 -6.25
N MET A 59 6.00 2.90 -5.08
CA MET A 59 7.21 3.02 -4.26
C MET A 59 7.18 2.19 -2.97
N ALA A 60 5.99 1.81 -2.50
CA ALA A 60 5.78 1.27 -1.15
C ALA A 60 6.29 -0.16 -0.95
N ARG A 61 6.34 -0.98 -2.01
CA ARG A 61 6.68 -2.40 -1.91
C ARG A 61 8.01 -2.63 -1.21
N ALA A 62 9.07 -1.97 -1.67
CA ALA A 62 10.41 -2.12 -1.09
C ALA A 62 10.47 -1.55 0.34
N ALA A 63 9.65 -0.54 0.64
CA ALA A 63 9.54 0.05 1.97
C ALA A 63 8.69 -0.78 2.95
N GLY A 64 8.06 -1.87 2.51
CA GLY A 64 7.22 -2.71 3.36
C GLY A 64 5.84 -2.12 3.66
N ILE A 65 5.37 -1.17 2.85
CA ILE A 65 4.04 -0.55 3.01
C ILE A 65 3.08 -1.21 2.01
N HIS A 66 1.93 -1.68 2.50
CA HIS A 66 0.92 -2.37 1.72
C HIS A 66 -0.41 -1.66 1.86
N LEU A 67 -1.16 -1.57 0.76
CA LEU A 67 -2.44 -0.88 0.72
C LEU A 67 -3.54 -1.90 0.42
N ILE A 68 -4.57 -1.93 1.26
CA ILE A 68 -5.81 -2.66 1.06
C ILE A 68 -6.91 -1.62 0.91
N ILE A 69 -7.58 -1.62 -0.24
CA ILE A 69 -8.66 -0.69 -0.54
C ILE A 69 -9.92 -1.49 -0.82
N ALA A 70 -10.98 -1.14 -0.12
CA ALA A 70 -12.32 -1.66 -0.32
C ALA A 70 -13.27 -0.53 -0.73
N THR A 71 -14.34 -0.92 -1.40
CA THR A 71 -15.47 -0.06 -1.72
C THR A 71 -16.66 -0.94 -2.07
N GLN A 72 -17.86 -0.51 -1.71
CA GLN A 72 -19.10 -1.13 -2.19
C GLN A 72 -19.64 -0.46 -3.46
N ARG A 73 -18.96 0.58 -3.97
CA ARG A 73 -19.33 1.34 -5.17
C ARG A 73 -18.31 1.07 -6.28
N PRO A 74 -18.41 -0.07 -7.01
CA PRO A 74 -17.47 -0.44 -8.06
C PRO A 74 -17.72 0.34 -9.37
N SER A 75 -17.85 1.66 -9.31
CA SER A 75 -18.05 2.53 -10.48
C SER A 75 -16.71 2.95 -11.09
N VAL A 76 -16.75 3.43 -12.34
CA VAL A 76 -15.58 3.98 -13.04
C VAL A 76 -15.05 5.25 -12.38
N ASP A 77 -15.90 5.99 -11.66
CA ASP A 77 -15.55 7.22 -10.96
C ASP A 77 -14.83 6.96 -9.63
N VAL A 78 -15.02 5.78 -9.04
CA VAL A 78 -14.35 5.34 -7.80
C VAL A 78 -13.12 4.50 -8.13
N ILE A 79 -13.27 3.51 -9.00
CA ILE A 79 -12.19 2.60 -9.41
C ILE A 79 -11.68 3.04 -10.79
N THR A 80 -11.00 4.18 -10.78
CA THR A 80 -10.57 4.86 -12.00
C THR A 80 -9.50 4.08 -12.77
N GLY A 81 -9.20 4.50 -14.00
CA GLY A 81 -8.15 3.89 -14.82
C GLY A 81 -6.77 3.93 -14.14
N VAL A 82 -6.46 5.04 -13.47
CA VAL A 82 -5.19 5.26 -12.76
C VAL A 82 -5.03 4.28 -11.60
N ILE A 83 -6.08 4.12 -10.79
CA ILE A 83 -6.11 3.15 -9.69
C ILE A 83 -5.94 1.74 -10.22
N LYS A 84 -6.70 1.36 -11.27
CA LYS A 84 -6.60 0.02 -11.87
C LYS A 84 -5.21 -0.27 -12.44
N ALA A 85 -4.55 0.72 -13.04
CA ALA A 85 -3.22 0.55 -13.61
C ALA A 85 -2.13 0.27 -12.55
N ASN A 86 -2.29 0.79 -11.34
CA ASN A 86 -1.30 0.65 -10.27
C ASN A 86 -1.62 -0.46 -9.26
N ILE A 87 -2.88 -0.94 -9.19
CA ILE A 87 -3.31 -2.01 -8.28
C ILE A 87 -3.74 -3.24 -9.10
N PRO A 88 -2.82 -4.20 -9.37
CA PRO A 88 -3.12 -5.37 -10.18
C PRO A 88 -3.88 -6.47 -9.42
N SER A 89 -3.68 -6.57 -8.11
CA SER A 89 -4.34 -7.56 -7.25
C SER A 89 -5.77 -7.10 -6.92
N ARG A 90 -6.77 -7.91 -7.27
CA ARG A 90 -8.19 -7.58 -7.07
C ARG A 90 -8.95 -8.77 -6.52
N ILE A 91 -9.86 -8.48 -5.59
CA ILE A 91 -10.83 -9.42 -5.04
C ILE A 91 -12.19 -8.75 -5.22
N ALA A 92 -13.12 -9.45 -5.88
CA ALA A 92 -14.48 -8.97 -6.09
C ALA A 92 -15.46 -9.96 -5.46
N PHE A 93 -16.37 -9.45 -4.64
CA PHE A 93 -17.52 -10.18 -4.13
C PHE A 93 -18.72 -9.98 -5.08
N SER A 94 -19.88 -10.57 -4.77
CA SER A 94 -21.09 -10.37 -5.56
C SER A 94 -21.40 -8.88 -5.68
N VAL A 95 -21.59 -8.41 -6.92
CA VAL A 95 -21.95 -7.02 -7.24
C VAL A 95 -23.25 -7.02 -8.02
N SER A 96 -24.14 -6.07 -7.74
CA SER A 96 -25.34 -5.85 -8.55
C SER A 96 -24.94 -5.37 -9.95
N SER A 97 -25.33 -6.09 -11.00
CA SER A 97 -25.08 -5.66 -12.38
C SER A 97 -25.89 -4.41 -12.70
N GLN A 98 -25.25 -3.39 -13.28
CA GLN A 98 -26.00 -2.41 -14.06
C GLN A 98 -26.43 -3.12 -15.36
N THR A 99 -27.73 -3.42 -15.47
CA THR A 99 -28.37 -3.81 -16.73
C THR A 99 -28.43 -2.64 -17.68
#